data_AF-A0A5K0XSQ5-F1
#
_entry.id   AF-A0A5K0XSQ5-F1
#
_cell.length_a   1.000
_cell.length_b   1.000
_cell.length_c   1.000
_cell.angle_alpha   90.00
_cell.angle_beta   90.00
_cell.angle_gamma   90.00
#
_symmetry.space_group_name_H-M   'P 1'
#
loop_
_entity.id
_entity.type
_entity.pdbx_description
1 polymer ?
#
loop_
_entity_poly.entity_id
_entity_poly.type
_entity_poly.pdbx_seq_one_letter_code
_entity_poly.pdbx_strand_id
1 'polypeptide(L)' 'VRQPLRAAAYYLNPAIRFSTTFKKDRGVMHGLLNCVEVSVIDSRAQDVVHNELDLYDNCIGDMGISIAIRARTTMHP' A
#
# COMPACT_ATOMS: atom_id res chain seq x y z
N VAL A 1 13.91 8.04 11.65
CA VAL A 1 13.96 6.90 10.70
C VAL A 1 12.81 5.88 10.85
N ARG A 2 12.14 5.71 12.01
CA ARG A 2 11.04 4.69 12.15
C ARG A 2 9.66 5.08 11.57
N GLN A 3 9.47 6.33 11.16
CA GLN A 3 8.16 6.85 10.76
C GLN A 3 7.74 6.44 9.32
N PRO A 4 8.62 6.47 8.29
CA PRO A 4 8.23 6.11 6.93
C PRO A 4 7.83 4.64 6.79
N LEU A 5 8.62 3.72 7.37
CA LEU A 5 8.32 2.29 7.31
C LEU A 5 7.02 1.93 8.03
N ARG A 6 6.72 2.61 9.15
CA ARG A 6 5.43 2.43 9.85
C ARG A 6 4.25 2.90 9.01
N ALA A 7 4.38 4.04 8.34
CA ALA A 7 3.36 4.54 7.42
C ALA A 7 3.17 3.60 6.23
N ALA A 8 4.26 3.11 5.64
CA ALA A 8 4.22 2.14 4.56
C ALA A 8 3.52 0.83 4.99
N ALA A 9 3.90 0.27 6.14
CA ALA A 9 3.27 -0.94 6.68
C ALA A 9 1.77 -0.75 6.96
N TYR A 10 1.37 0.43 7.47
CA TYR A 10 -0.03 0.74 7.71
C TYR A 10 -0.81 0.89 6.39
N TYR A 11 -0.22 1.54 5.40
CA TYR A 11 -0.82 1.74 4.08
C TYR A 11 -0.98 0.44 3.28
N LEU A 12 0.07 -0.38 3.26
CA LEU A 12 0.15 -1.59 2.45
C LEU A 12 -0.55 -2.79 3.09
N ASN A 13 -0.98 -2.70 4.34
CA ASN A 13 -1.76 -3.75 4.99
C ASN A 13 -3.21 -3.74 4.45
N PRO A 14 -3.65 -4.76 3.69
CA PRO A 14 -4.98 -4.74 3.08
C PRO A 14 -6.12 -4.83 4.10
N ALA A 15 -5.91 -5.52 5.23
CA ALA A 15 -6.90 -5.60 6.30
C ALA A 15 -7.18 -4.23 6.91
N ILE A 16 -6.16 -3.37 6.98
CA ILE A 16 -6.28 -2.01 7.49
C ILE A 16 -6.78 -1.07 6.39
N ARG A 17 -6.12 -1.06 5.22
CA ARG A 17 -6.35 -0.12 4.12
C ARG A 17 -7.77 -0.16 3.56
N PHE A 18 -8.38 -1.33 3.55
CA PHE A 18 -9.74 -1.56 3.03
C PHE A 18 -10.77 -1.82 4.14
N SER A 19 -10.42 -1.58 5.40
CA SER A 19 -11.39 -1.60 6.50
C SER A 19 -12.42 -0.48 6.35
N THR A 20 -13.64 -0.71 6.82
CA THR A 20 -14.71 0.32 6.89
C THR A 20 -14.35 1.49 7.81
N THR A 21 -13.42 1.27 8.73
CA THR A 21 -12.93 2.29 9.67
C THR A 21 -11.70 3.05 9.17
N PHE A 22 -11.18 2.69 7.99
CA PHE A 22 -9.99 3.32 7.44
C PHE A 22 -10.24 4.80 7.15
N LYS A 23 -9.35 5.65 7.68
CA LYS A 23 -9.32 7.08 7.35
C LYS A 23 -8.15 7.32 6.42
N LYS A 24 -8.43 7.93 5.26
CA LYS A 24 -7.39 8.41 4.35
C LYS A 24 -6.61 9.53 5.05
N ASP A 25 -5.48 9.16 5.65
CA ASP A 25 -4.55 10.08 6.30
C ASP A 25 -3.46 10.50 5.31
N ARG A 26 -3.38 11.80 5.03
CA ARG A 26 -2.34 12.37 4.15
C ARG A 26 -0.93 12.14 4.71
N GLY A 27 -0.78 12.08 6.04
CA GLY A 27 0.50 11.79 6.69
C GLY A 27 0.98 10.35 6.44
N VAL A 28 0.05 9.39 6.35
CA VAL A 28 0.38 8.01 5.99
C VAL A 28 0.84 7.93 4.54
N MET A 29 0.14 8.60 3.62
CA MET A 29 0.56 8.64 2.21
C MET A 29 1.95 9.26 2.07
N HIS A 30 2.18 10.44 2.67
CA HIS A 30 3.49 11.09 2.63
C HIS A 30 4.59 10.21 3.24
N GLY A 31 4.30 9.53 4.34
CA GLY A 31 5.23 8.59 4.97
C GLY A 31 5.56 7.38 4.09
N LEU A 32 4.59 6.85 3.33
CA LEU A 32 4.82 5.81 2.33
C LEU A 32 5.75 6.32 1.22
N LEU A 33 5.48 7.49 0.66
CA LEU A 33 6.29 8.04 -0.44
C LEU A 33 7.74 8.26 -0.01
N ASN A 34 7.97 8.81 1.18
CA ASN A 34 9.31 8.94 1.75
C ASN A 34 9.97 7.58 1.97
N CYS A 35 9.19 6.53 2.26
CA CYS A 35 9.71 5.17 2.40
C CYS A 35 10.16 4.62 1.05
N VAL A 36 9.36 4.82 -0.01
CA VAL A 36 9.70 4.41 -1.38
C VAL A 36 10.95 5.12 -1.87
N GLU A 37 11.06 6.44 -1.67
CA GLU A 37 12.21 7.25 -2.08
C GLU A 37 13.53 6.73 -1.47
N VAL A 38 13.50 6.34 -0.19
CA VAL A 38 14.68 5.79 0.50
C VAL A 38 14.96 4.33 0.15
N SER A 39 13.92 3.57 -0.24
CA SER A 39 14.03 2.12 -0.49
C SER A 39 14.34 1.77 -1.94
N VAL A 40 13.94 2.61 -2.89
CA VAL A 40 14.07 2.40 -4.33
C VAL A 40 14.85 3.57 -4.91
N ILE A 41 16.14 3.38 -5.18
CA ILE A 41 17.03 4.45 -5.66
C ILE A 41 16.77 4.80 -7.13
N ASP A 42 16.37 3.81 -7.94
CA ASP A 42 16.11 4.00 -9.36
C ASP A 42 14.75 4.70 -9.58
N SER A 43 14.76 5.86 -10.23
CA SER A 43 13.55 6.67 -10.42
C SER A 43 12.51 5.99 -11.31
N ARG A 44 12.93 5.20 -12.31
CA ARG A 44 12.00 4.45 -13.14
C ARG A 44 11.30 3.34 -12.36
N ALA A 45 12.02 2.68 -11.46
CA ALA A 45 11.44 1.72 -10.53
C ALA A 45 10.49 2.40 -9.53
N GLN A 46 10.79 3.63 -9.09
CA GLN A 46 9.84 4.42 -8.28
C GLN A 46 8.53 4.68 -9.05
N ASP A 47 8.59 5.08 -10.32
CA ASP A 47 7.40 5.31 -11.16
C ASP A 47 6.53 4.05 -11.28
N VAL A 48 7.16 2.89 -11.45
CA VAL A 48 6.45 1.60 -11.48
C VAL A 48 5.77 1.34 -10.14
N VAL A 49 6.47 1.54 -9.02
CA VAL A 49 5.87 1.39 -7.67
C VAL A 49 4.68 2.32 -7.50
N HIS A 50 4.77 3.57 -7.96
CA HIS A 50 3.67 4.52 -7.91
C HIS A 50 2.45 4.06 -8.72
N ASN A 51 2.66 3.51 -9.92
CA ASN A 51 1.59 2.96 -10.73
C ASN A 51 0.94 1.74 -10.05
N GLU A 52 1.73 0.84 -9.48
CA GLU A 52 1.22 -0.33 -8.74
C GLU A 52 0.42 0.08 -7.49
N LEU A 53 0.80 1.17 -6.82
CA LEU A 53 0.03 1.71 -5.69
C LEU A 53 -1.36 2.23 -6.11
N ASP A 54 -1.49 2.80 -7.31
CA ASP A 54 -2.78 3.21 -7.85
C ASP A 54 -3.66 1.98 -8.19
N LEU A 55 -3.07 0.94 -8.79
CA LEU A 55 -3.77 -0.33 -9.04
C LEU A 55 -4.24 -0.97 -7.73
N TYR A 56 -3.40 -0.94 -6.69
CA TYR A 56 -3.75 -1.41 -5.35
C TYR A 56 -4.93 -0.65 -4.76
N ASP A 57 -4.87 0.68 -4.77
CA ASP A 57 -5.93 1.53 -4.22
C ASP A 57 -7.28 1.31 -4.91
N ASN A 58 -7.25 1.12 -6.23
CA ASN A 58 -8.44 0.94 -7.05
C ASN A 58 -8.86 -0.54 -7.19
N CYS A 59 -8.11 -1.47 -6.60
CA CYS A 59 -8.37 -2.91 -6.68
C CYS A 59 -8.46 -3.40 -8.14
N ILE A 60 -7.53 -2.96 -8.99
CA ILE A 60 -7.51 -3.29 -10.43
C ILE A 60 -6.67 -4.56 -10.66
N GLY A 61 -7.01 -5.33 -11.70
CA GLY A 61 -6.29 -6.54 -12.09
C GLY A 61 -6.39 -7.63 -11.03
N ASP A 62 -5.27 -8.27 -10.74
CA ASP A 62 -5.21 -9.39 -9.79
C ASP A 62 -5.65 -9.00 -8.37
N MET A 63 -5.48 -7.73 -8.00
CA MET A 63 -5.87 -7.21 -6.68
C MET A 63 -7.38 -7.05 -6.52
N GLY A 64 -8.13 -7.06 -7.63
CA GLY A 64 -9.59 -6.99 -7.69
C GLY A 64 -10.28 -8.35 -7.76
N ILE A 65 -9.54 -9.44 -7.97
CA ILE A 65 -10.13 -10.78 -8.06
C ILE A 65 -10.74 -11.14 -6.70
N SER A 66 -11.91 -11.81 -6.71
CA SER A 66 -12.66 -12.14 -5.50
C SER A 66 -11.84 -12.89 -4.45
N ILE A 67 -10.87 -13.70 -4.87
CA ILE A 67 -9.97 -14.40 -3.94
C ILE A 67 -9.00 -13.45 -3.24
N ALA A 68 -8.41 -12.49 -3.95
CA ALA A 68 -7.53 -11.48 -3.37
C ALA A 68 -8.29 -10.57 -2.40
N ILE A 69 -9.54 -10.20 -2.73
CA ILE A 69 -10.41 -9.41 -1.85
C ILE A 69 -10.74 -10.18 -0.57
N ARG A 70 -11.14 -11.45 -0.67
CA ARG A 70 -11.39 -12.31 0.50
C ARG A 70 -10.14 -12.51 1.35
N ALA A 71 -8.97 -12.55 0.71
CA ALA A 71 -7.70 -12.79 1.38
C ALA A 71 -7.23 -11.62 2.26
N ARG A 72 -7.79 -10.41 2.10
CA ARG A 72 -7.32 -9.18 2.77
C ARG A 72 -7.25 -9.29 4.29
N THR A 73 -8.16 -10.04 4.89
CA THR A 73 -8.25 -10.20 6.36
C THR A 73 -7.86 -11.59 6.84
N THR A 74 -7.53 -12.50 5.92
CA THR A 74 -7.04 -13.84 6.29
C THR A 74 -5.54 -13.85 6.18
N MET A 75 -4.84 -14.01 7.30
CA MET A 75 -3.50 -14.59 7.24
C MET A 75 -3.69 -16.00 6.69
N HIS A 76 -3.15 -16.27 5.50
CA HIS A 76 -2.91 -17.65 5.12
C HIS A 76 -2.00 -18.27 6.20
N PRO A 77 -2.37 -19.43 6.78
CA PRO A 77 -1.54 -20.12 7.76
C PRO A 77 -0.17 -20.52 7.19
#